data_AF-A0A949Y624-F1
#
_entry.id   AF-A0A949Y624-F1
#
_cell.length_a   1.000
_cell.length_b   1.000
_cell.length_c   1.000
_cell.angle_alpha   90.00
_cell.angle_beta   90.00
_cell.angle_gamma   90.00
#
_symmetry.space_group_name_H-M   'P 1'
#
loop_
_entity.id
_entity.type
_entity.pdbx_description
1 polymer ?
#
loop_
_entity_poly.entity_id
_entity_poly.type
_entity_poly.pdbx_seq_one_letter_code
_entity_poly.pdbx_strand_id
1 'polypeptide(L)'
;MDRRDFVLAGSLAAAASLRWLRQGGLFAFADIAQAPEPSSAPLQEANGVFAAIVRAVLPFDDARFAAITPIQVETRANESFSLDKDPSIQRNLALFGDLTQFATPPAWVSQAELALYPAEDDERSGPSLVPARESADAKAFQTASARWPSGTTSFAALPLAAQRAYLGLWARSALGTRRRFYQAMKTLVMSAAYSMDQTWPVIGYDGPLLHVRPS
;
A
#
# COMPACT_ATOMS: atom_id res chain seq x y z
N MET A 1 15.79 5.74 21.05
CA MET A 1 15.89 6.04 19.62
C MET A 1 15.82 7.56 19.50
N ASP A 2 16.83 8.20 18.91
CA ASP A 2 16.86 9.66 18.78
C ASP A 2 15.78 10.12 17.79
N ARG A 3 15.15 11.27 18.04
CA ARG A 3 14.07 11.84 17.22
C ARG A 3 14.54 12.06 15.77
N ARG A 4 15.83 12.34 15.55
CA ARG A 4 16.44 12.45 14.20
C ARG A 4 16.51 11.12 13.47
N ASP A 5 16.80 10.03 14.19
CA ASP A 5 16.86 8.68 13.61
C ASP A 5 15.48 8.23 13.12
N PHE A 6 14.41 8.60 13.83
CA PHE A 6 13.04 8.28 13.44
C PHE A 6 12.63 8.98 12.13
N VAL A 7 12.93 10.28 12.00
CA VAL A 7 12.63 11.04 10.77
C VAL A 7 13.44 10.50 9.60
N LEU A 8 14.74 10.26 9.78
CA LEU A 8 15.60 9.70 8.73
C LEU A 8 15.15 8.29 8.32
N ALA A 9 14.85 7.41 9.27
CA ALA A 9 14.36 6.07 8.99
C ALA A 9 13.01 6.11 8.23
N GLY A 10 12.10 7.00 8.63
CA GLY A 10 10.82 7.21 7.96
C GLY A 10 10.97 7.70 6.51
N SER A 11 11.83 8.69 6.28
CA SER A 11 12.11 9.22 4.93
C SER A 11 12.79 8.18 4.03
N LEU A 12 13.75 7.40 4.57
CA LEU A 12 14.40 6.33 3.83
C LEU A 12 13.42 5.20 3.47
N ALA A 13 12.54 4.82 4.40
CA ALA A 13 11.51 3.82 4.15
C ALA A 13 10.52 4.30 3.07
N ALA A 14 10.10 5.56 3.11
CA ALA A 14 9.24 6.16 2.09
C ALA A 14 9.94 6.19 0.71
N ALA A 15 11.20 6.62 0.66
CA ALA A 15 11.98 6.65 -0.57
C ALA A 15 12.19 5.25 -1.17
N ALA A 16 12.50 4.25 -0.34
CA ALA A 16 12.63 2.86 -0.78
C ALA A 16 11.30 2.29 -1.30
N SER A 17 10.19 2.62 -0.64
CA SER A 17 8.84 2.23 -1.06
C SER A 17 8.47 2.84 -2.41
N LEU A 18 8.69 4.14 -2.59
CA LEU A 18 8.46 4.83 -3.87
C LEU A 18 9.32 4.27 -4.98
N ARG A 19 10.61 4.07 -4.71
CA ARG A 19 11.54 3.50 -5.70
C ARG A 19 11.05 2.14 -6.19
N TRP A 20 10.65 1.27 -5.27
CA TRP A 20 10.14 -0.05 -5.63
C TRP A 20 8.86 0.02 -6.47
N LEU A 21 7.89 0.86 -6.08
CA LEU A 21 6.65 1.04 -6.86
C LEU A 21 6.92 1.60 -8.25
N ARG A 22 7.81 2.59 -8.36
CA ARG A 22 8.20 3.23 -9.63
C ARG A 22 8.93 2.29 -10.58
N GLN A 23 9.74 1.38 -10.03
CA GLN A 23 10.43 0.33 -10.77
C GLN A 23 9.51 -0.84 -11.18
N GLY A 24 8.19 -0.67 -11.06
CA GLY A 24 7.18 -1.62 -11.50
C GLY A 24 6.40 -2.25 -10.34
N GLY A 25 7.00 -2.37 -9.15
CA GLY A 25 6.32 -2.95 -7.99
C GLY A 25 5.80 -4.36 -8.28
N LEU A 26 4.48 -4.54 -8.23
CA LEU A 26 3.78 -5.77 -8.60
C LEU A 26 3.90 -6.13 -10.09
N PHE A 27 4.30 -5.18 -10.92
CA PHE A 27 4.45 -5.30 -12.37
C PHE A 27 5.93 -5.36 -12.82
N ALA A 28 6.88 -5.57 -11.91
CA ALA A 28 8.32 -5.57 -12.25
C ALA A 28 8.69 -6.54 -13.39
N PHE A 29 7.87 -7.57 -13.63
CA PHE A 29 8.06 -8.58 -14.68
C PHE A 29 6.86 -8.68 -15.63
N ALA A 30 5.95 -7.70 -15.62
CA ALA A 30 4.89 -7.66 -16.59
C ALA A 30 5.51 -7.39 -17.97
N ASP A 31 5.30 -8.31 -18.91
CA ASP A 31 5.62 -8.04 -20.31
C ASP A 31 4.82 -6.81 -20.75
N ILE A 32 5.48 -5.83 -21.37
CA ILE A 32 4.85 -4.56 -21.77
C ILE A 32 3.65 -4.83 -22.71
N ALA A 33 3.67 -5.95 -23.43
CA ALA A 33 2.58 -6.40 -24.30
C ALA A 33 1.39 -7.07 -23.57
N GLN A 34 1.55 -7.53 -22.32
CA GLN A 34 0.50 -8.23 -21.55
C GLN A 34 -0.01 -7.44 -20.34
N ALA A 35 0.71 -6.40 -19.91
CA ALA A 35 0.19 -5.48 -18.93
C ALA A 35 -1.05 -4.79 -19.52
N PRO A 36 -2.22 -4.80 -18.84
CA PRO A 36 -3.37 -4.08 -19.33
C PRO A 36 -3.00 -2.61 -19.55
N GLU A 37 -3.16 -2.13 -20.78
CA GLU A 37 -3.00 -0.73 -21.14
C GLU A 37 -3.79 0.11 -20.14
N PRO A 38 -3.20 1.16 -19.54
CA PRO A 38 -3.95 2.06 -18.71
C PRO A 38 -4.98 2.75 -19.62
N SER A 39 -6.21 2.26 -19.59
CA SER A 39 -7.37 3.02 -20.03
C SER A 39 -7.35 4.40 -19.32
N SER A 40 -8.16 5.35 -19.74
CA SER A 40 -8.32 6.64 -19.07
C SER A 40 -9.28 6.56 -17.86
N ALA A 41 -10.11 5.52 -17.77
CA ALA A 41 -10.95 5.18 -16.61
C ALA A 41 -10.24 4.70 -15.30
N PRO A 42 -9.11 3.93 -15.35
CA PRO A 42 -8.30 3.49 -14.21
C PRO A 42 -7.73 4.63 -13.36
N LEU A 43 -7.52 5.84 -13.89
CA LEU A 43 -6.92 6.94 -13.13
C LEU A 43 -7.87 7.47 -12.04
N GLN A 44 -9.17 7.58 -12.34
CA GLN A 44 -10.17 7.95 -11.33
C GLN A 44 -10.37 6.83 -10.30
N GLU A 45 -10.32 5.58 -10.75
CA GLU A 45 -10.48 4.43 -9.88
C GLU A 45 -9.28 4.26 -8.93
N ALA A 46 -8.05 4.40 -9.42
CA ALA A 46 -6.83 4.30 -8.61
C ALA A 46 -6.71 5.43 -7.57
N ASN A 47 -7.15 6.65 -7.90
CA ASN A 47 -7.26 7.73 -6.91
C ASN A 47 -8.30 7.39 -5.82
N GLY A 48 -9.45 6.83 -6.21
CA GLY A 48 -10.46 6.34 -5.26
C GLY A 48 -9.94 5.20 -4.37
N VAL A 49 -9.10 4.32 -4.91
CA VAL A 49 -8.43 3.25 -4.17
C VAL A 49 -7.46 3.82 -3.14
N PHE A 50 -6.60 4.78 -3.50
CA PHE A 50 -5.68 5.38 -2.53
C PHE A 50 -6.43 6.10 -1.40
N ALA A 51 -7.49 6.84 -1.73
CA ALA A 51 -8.36 7.47 -0.74
C ALA A 51 -8.98 6.44 0.24
N ALA A 52 -9.41 5.28 -0.28
CA ALA A 52 -9.89 4.19 0.54
C ALA A 52 -8.78 3.56 1.41
N ILE A 53 -7.55 3.44 0.90
CA ILE A 53 -6.39 2.98 1.69
C ILE A 53 -6.12 3.94 2.84
N VAL A 54 -6.11 5.26 2.60
CA VAL A 54 -5.90 6.29 3.64
C VAL A 54 -6.90 6.09 4.79
N ARG A 55 -8.20 5.97 4.46
CA ARG A 55 -9.26 5.75 5.46
C ARG A 55 -9.13 4.43 6.21
N ALA A 56 -8.69 3.38 5.53
CA ALA A 56 -8.57 2.06 6.13
C ALA A 56 -7.30 1.91 6.99
N VAL A 57 -6.22 2.64 6.68
CA VAL A 57 -4.96 2.62 7.44
C VAL A 57 -5.04 3.49 8.70
N LEU A 58 -5.62 4.68 8.60
CA LEU A 58 -5.66 5.63 9.71
C LEU A 58 -6.97 5.52 10.52
N PRO A 59 -6.90 5.68 11.85
CA PRO A 59 -8.05 5.53 12.73
C PRO A 59 -8.86 6.84 12.84
N PHE A 60 -9.40 7.34 11.71
CA PHE A 60 -10.21 8.57 11.70
C PHE A 60 -11.50 8.47 12.53
N ASP A 61 -11.89 7.26 12.91
CA ASP A 61 -13.00 6.93 13.81
C ASP A 61 -12.64 6.97 15.31
N ASP A 62 -11.36 7.11 15.68
CA ASP A 62 -10.92 7.27 17.07
C ASP A 62 -10.89 8.75 17.46
N ALA A 63 -11.66 9.13 18.48
CA ALA A 63 -11.74 10.49 19.00
C ALA A 63 -10.39 11.05 19.53
N ARG A 64 -9.41 10.18 19.80
CA ARG A 64 -8.05 10.55 20.23
C ARG A 64 -7.10 10.76 19.06
N PHE A 65 -7.52 10.42 17.84
CA PHE A 65 -6.71 10.65 16.66
C PHE A 65 -6.61 12.15 16.36
N ALA A 66 -5.52 12.56 15.71
CA ALA A 66 -5.30 13.96 15.35
C ALA A 66 -6.48 14.53 14.53
N ALA A 67 -6.75 15.83 14.71
CA ALA A 67 -7.79 16.55 13.98
C ALA A 67 -7.40 16.82 12.51
N ILE A 68 -7.12 15.75 11.76
CA ILE A 68 -6.85 15.72 10.33
C ILE A 68 -7.92 14.90 9.62
N THR A 69 -8.19 15.23 8.36
CA THR A 69 -9.19 14.52 7.54
C THR A 69 -8.50 13.61 6.51
N PRO A 70 -9.21 12.59 5.97
CA PRO A 70 -8.69 11.77 4.87
C PRO A 70 -8.21 12.63 3.69
N ILE A 71 -9.00 13.64 3.29
CA ILE A 71 -8.67 14.54 2.18
C ILE A 71 -7.35 15.28 2.43
N GLN A 72 -7.08 15.73 3.65
CA GLN A 72 -5.81 16.39 3.98
C GLN A 72 -4.61 15.45 3.82
N VAL A 73 -4.74 14.19 4.24
CA VAL A 73 -3.69 13.17 4.06
C VAL A 73 -3.49 12.86 2.58
N GLU A 74 -4.57 12.72 1.82
CA GLU A 74 -4.55 12.47 0.37
C GLU A 74 -3.82 13.61 -0.37
N THR A 75 -4.19 14.86 -0.11
CA THR A 75 -3.53 16.04 -0.68
C THR A 75 -2.05 16.06 -0.33
N ARG A 76 -1.70 15.84 0.94
CA ARG A 76 -0.31 15.84 1.38
C ARG A 76 0.52 14.72 0.73
N ALA A 77 -0.07 13.54 0.57
CA ALA A 77 0.59 12.42 -0.10
C ALA A 77 0.83 12.72 -1.59
N ASN A 78 -0.14 13.32 -2.28
CA ASN A 78 0.02 13.74 -3.67
C ASN A 78 1.08 14.84 -3.84
N GLU A 79 1.11 15.83 -2.96
CA GLU A 79 2.15 16.88 -2.96
C GLU A 79 3.55 16.27 -2.77
N SER A 80 3.68 15.31 -1.85
CA SER A 80 4.98 14.75 -1.47
C SER A 80 5.50 13.72 -2.47
N PHE A 81 4.59 12.95 -3.09
CA PHE A 81 4.96 11.73 -3.82
C PHE A 81 4.46 11.70 -5.27
N SER A 82 3.63 12.65 -5.68
CA SER A 82 3.03 12.73 -7.02
C SER A 82 2.28 11.46 -7.42
N LEU A 83 1.50 10.88 -6.50
CA LEU A 83 0.84 9.58 -6.71
C LEU A 83 -0.11 9.62 -7.91
N ASP A 84 -0.84 10.72 -8.09
CA ASP A 84 -1.79 10.98 -9.19
C ASP A 84 -1.14 11.07 -10.59
N LYS A 85 0.14 11.43 -10.64
CA LYS A 85 0.89 11.65 -11.88
C LYS A 85 1.83 10.49 -12.23
N ASP A 86 1.98 9.52 -11.35
CA ASP A 86 2.92 8.41 -11.52
C ASP A 86 2.20 7.16 -12.07
N PRO A 87 2.36 6.83 -13.37
CA PRO A 87 1.63 5.74 -14.01
C PRO A 87 1.99 4.37 -13.44
N SER A 88 3.18 4.20 -12.85
CA SER A 88 3.56 2.94 -12.21
C SER A 88 2.83 2.76 -10.88
N ILE A 89 2.73 3.82 -10.07
CA ILE A 89 1.96 3.80 -8.82
C ILE A 89 0.47 3.56 -9.12
N GLN A 90 -0.09 4.28 -10.10
CA GLN A 90 -1.49 4.14 -10.51
C GLN A 90 -1.83 2.70 -10.95
N ARG A 91 -0.96 2.04 -11.70
CA ARG A 91 -1.14 0.61 -12.07
C ARG A 91 -1.13 -0.31 -10.85
N ASN A 92 -0.20 -0.10 -9.91
CA ASN A 92 -0.16 -0.88 -8.66
C ASN A 92 -1.44 -0.69 -7.83
N LEU A 93 -1.96 0.54 -7.75
CA LEU A 93 -3.23 0.84 -7.07
C LEU A 93 -4.42 0.18 -7.77
N ALA A 94 -4.49 0.23 -9.10
CA ALA A 94 -5.56 -0.41 -9.87
C ALA A 94 -5.59 -1.93 -9.63
N LEU A 95 -4.42 -2.59 -9.67
CA LEU A 95 -4.32 -4.03 -9.38
C LEU A 95 -4.73 -4.37 -7.95
N PHE A 96 -4.32 -3.56 -6.96
CA PHE A 96 -4.76 -3.74 -5.59
C PHE A 96 -6.27 -3.54 -5.44
N GLY A 97 -6.82 -2.57 -6.17
CA GLY A 97 -8.22 -2.19 -6.16
C GLY A 97 -9.17 -3.26 -6.71
N ASP A 98 -8.71 -4.06 -7.68
CA ASP A 98 -9.50 -5.14 -8.25
C ASP A 98 -9.48 -6.39 -7.35
N LEU A 99 -10.60 -6.62 -6.66
CA LEU A 99 -10.76 -7.76 -5.74
C LEU A 99 -10.71 -9.12 -6.46
N THR A 100 -10.98 -9.15 -7.77
CA THR A 100 -10.96 -10.39 -8.55
C THR A 100 -9.54 -10.91 -8.75
N GLN A 101 -8.56 -10.00 -8.82
CA GLN A 101 -7.14 -10.31 -8.99
C GLN A 101 -6.49 -10.83 -7.70
N PHE A 102 -7.15 -10.71 -6.55
CA PHE A 102 -6.61 -11.25 -5.31
C PHE A 102 -6.69 -12.77 -5.27
N ALA A 103 -7.84 -13.34 -5.64
CA ALA A 103 -8.04 -14.78 -5.59
C ALA A 103 -7.21 -15.50 -6.67
N THR A 104 -7.12 -14.90 -7.86
CA THR A 104 -6.36 -15.42 -8.98
C THR A 104 -5.37 -14.35 -9.42
N PRO A 105 -4.16 -14.29 -8.83
CA PRO A 105 -3.18 -13.31 -9.22
C PRO A 105 -2.78 -13.48 -10.70
N PRO A 106 -2.54 -12.37 -11.42
CA PRO A 106 -1.93 -12.45 -12.74
C PRO A 106 -0.56 -13.13 -12.72
N ALA A 107 -0.21 -13.81 -13.81
CA ALA A 107 1.05 -14.56 -13.91
C ALA A 107 2.31 -13.71 -13.64
N TRP A 108 2.29 -12.41 -14.00
CA TRP A 108 3.41 -11.50 -13.72
C TRP A 108 3.61 -11.23 -12.22
N VAL A 109 2.55 -11.32 -11.41
CA VAL A 109 2.68 -11.22 -9.94
C VAL A 109 3.40 -12.45 -9.40
N SER A 110 3.08 -13.64 -9.92
CA SER A 110 3.78 -14.88 -9.58
C SER A 110 5.25 -14.82 -9.98
N GLN A 111 5.58 -14.26 -11.14
CA GLN A 111 6.97 -14.02 -11.57
C GLN A 111 7.70 -13.01 -10.68
N ALA A 112 7.04 -11.93 -10.30
CA ALA A 112 7.58 -10.95 -9.36
C ALA A 112 7.85 -11.57 -7.98
N GLU A 113 7.01 -12.52 -7.54
CA GLU A 113 7.24 -13.29 -6.32
C GLU A 113 8.48 -14.17 -6.44
N LEU A 114 8.65 -14.89 -7.55
CA LEU A 114 9.83 -15.72 -7.79
C LEU A 114 11.12 -14.91 -7.73
N ALA A 115 11.13 -13.71 -8.30
CA ALA A 115 12.29 -12.84 -8.30
C ALA A 115 12.69 -12.31 -6.92
N LEU A 116 11.80 -12.39 -5.91
CA LEU A 116 12.16 -12.06 -4.52
C LEU A 116 13.01 -13.15 -3.86
N TYR A 117 13.00 -14.37 -4.39
CA TYR A 117 13.68 -15.54 -3.84
C TYR A 117 14.60 -16.16 -4.90
N PRO A 118 15.76 -15.55 -5.19
CA PRO A 118 16.72 -16.10 -6.15
C PRO A 118 17.18 -17.50 -5.72
N ALA A 119 17.50 -18.36 -6.70
CA ALA A 119 17.72 -19.79 -6.53
C ALA A 119 18.86 -20.18 -5.56
N GLU A 120 19.70 -19.23 -5.14
CA GLU A 120 20.79 -19.45 -4.18
C GLU A 120 20.28 -19.49 -2.73
N ASP A 121 19.09 -18.95 -2.45
CA ASP A 121 18.46 -18.94 -1.13
C ASP A 121 17.51 -20.15 -0.95
N ASP A 122 18.08 -21.27 -0.50
CA ASP A 122 17.41 -22.38 0.21
C ASP A 122 16.46 -23.29 -0.63
N GLU A 123 16.73 -24.59 -0.67
CA GLU A 123 15.86 -25.64 -1.26
C GLU A 123 14.42 -25.60 -0.70
N ARG A 124 14.22 -24.93 0.45
CA ARG A 124 12.93 -24.72 1.13
C ARG A 124 12.15 -23.49 0.66
N SER A 125 12.70 -22.63 -0.19
CA SER A 125 12.07 -21.37 -0.62
C SER A 125 11.83 -21.28 -2.13
N GLY A 126 12.07 -22.36 -2.85
CA GLY A 126 12.11 -22.38 -4.32
C GLY A 126 10.78 -22.12 -5.04
N PRO A 127 10.83 -22.06 -6.39
CA PRO A 127 9.71 -21.74 -7.26
C PRO A 127 8.46 -22.61 -7.08
N SER A 128 8.65 -23.84 -6.60
CA SER A 128 7.60 -24.82 -6.35
C SER A 128 6.59 -24.40 -5.28
N LEU A 129 6.90 -23.39 -4.45
CA LEU A 129 6.02 -22.94 -3.37
C LEU A 129 5.04 -21.84 -3.77
N VAL A 130 5.25 -21.16 -4.90
CA VAL A 130 4.36 -20.05 -5.32
C VAL A 130 2.91 -20.53 -5.46
N PRO A 131 2.59 -21.66 -6.14
CA PRO A 131 1.22 -22.14 -6.22
C PRO A 131 0.60 -22.46 -4.85
N ALA A 132 1.39 -22.98 -3.89
CA ALA A 132 0.91 -23.26 -2.54
C ALA A 132 0.61 -21.96 -1.76
N ARG A 133 1.43 -20.93 -1.92
CA ARG A 133 1.23 -19.60 -1.32
C ARG A 133 0.00 -18.90 -1.93
N GLU A 134 -0.16 -18.97 -3.24
CA GLU A 134 -1.35 -18.45 -3.95
C GLU A 134 -2.63 -19.15 -3.47
N SER A 135 -2.59 -20.47 -3.33
CA SER A 135 -3.72 -21.24 -2.80
C SER A 135 -4.07 -20.86 -1.35
N ALA A 136 -3.07 -20.65 -0.49
CA ALA A 136 -3.27 -20.19 0.88
C ALA A 136 -3.93 -18.81 0.93
N ASP A 137 -3.47 -17.88 0.09
CA ASP A 137 -4.05 -16.54 -0.05
C ASP A 137 -5.49 -16.60 -0.59
N ALA A 138 -5.75 -17.40 -1.62
CA ALA A 138 -7.08 -17.58 -2.20
C ALA A 138 -8.08 -18.10 -1.15
N LYS A 139 -7.67 -19.06 -0.31
CA LYS A 139 -8.48 -19.57 0.80
C LYS A 139 -8.75 -18.49 1.86
N ALA A 140 -7.74 -17.71 2.22
CA ALA A 140 -7.89 -16.61 3.16
C ALA A 140 -8.86 -15.53 2.63
N PHE A 141 -8.76 -15.22 1.33
CA PHE A 141 -9.65 -14.30 0.64
C PHE A 141 -11.09 -14.81 0.62
N GLN A 142 -11.32 -16.06 0.21
CA GLN A 142 -12.66 -16.65 0.18
C GLN A 142 -13.34 -16.61 1.56
N THR A 143 -12.57 -16.86 2.63
CA THR A 143 -13.07 -16.79 4.01
C THR A 143 -13.47 -15.36 4.40
N ALA A 144 -12.66 -14.37 4.02
CA ALA A 144 -12.93 -12.97 4.32
C ALA A 144 -14.09 -12.40 3.47
N SER A 145 -14.12 -12.74 2.18
CA SER A 145 -15.08 -12.21 1.21
C SER A 145 -16.49 -12.73 1.36
N ALA A 146 -16.67 -13.87 2.05
CA ALA A 146 -17.98 -14.41 2.42
C ALA A 146 -18.85 -13.43 3.25
N ARG A 147 -18.25 -12.39 3.84
CA ARG A 147 -18.95 -11.36 4.64
C ARG A 147 -19.13 -10.03 3.90
N TRP A 148 -18.66 -9.93 2.66
CA TRP A 148 -18.72 -8.67 1.90
C TRP A 148 -20.02 -8.57 1.09
N PRO A 149 -20.44 -7.36 0.71
CA PRO A 149 -21.61 -7.20 -0.16
C PRO A 149 -21.41 -7.96 -1.48
N SER A 150 -22.41 -8.76 -1.85
CA SER A 150 -22.40 -9.57 -3.08
C SER A 150 -22.16 -8.70 -4.31
N GLY A 151 -21.35 -9.20 -5.26
CA GLY A 151 -21.04 -8.51 -6.51
C GLY A 151 -20.01 -7.37 -6.39
N THR A 152 -19.44 -7.13 -5.19
CA THR A 152 -18.37 -6.14 -5.04
C THR A 152 -17.09 -6.63 -5.70
N THR A 153 -16.62 -5.91 -6.72
CA THR A 153 -15.37 -6.20 -7.43
C THR A 153 -14.25 -5.21 -7.13
N SER A 154 -14.56 -4.08 -6.49
CA SER A 154 -13.60 -3.01 -6.20
C SER A 154 -13.41 -2.78 -4.71
N PHE A 155 -12.15 -2.64 -4.27
CA PHE A 155 -11.78 -2.33 -2.90
C PHE A 155 -12.40 -1.02 -2.42
N ALA A 156 -12.40 0.01 -3.27
CA ALA A 156 -12.93 1.33 -2.90
C ALA A 156 -14.44 1.30 -2.61
N ALA A 157 -15.15 0.31 -3.17
CA ALA A 157 -16.58 0.11 -2.95
C ALA A 157 -16.91 -0.71 -1.68
N LEU A 158 -15.90 -1.32 -1.03
CA LEU A 158 -16.13 -2.06 0.22
C LEU A 158 -16.47 -1.12 1.39
N PRO A 159 -17.33 -1.55 2.34
CA PRO A 159 -17.46 -0.88 3.63
C PRO A 159 -16.11 -0.81 4.39
N LEU A 160 -15.89 0.21 5.22
CA LEU A 160 -14.61 0.44 5.89
C LEU A 160 -14.07 -0.78 6.67
N ALA A 161 -14.93 -1.50 7.37
CA ALA A 161 -14.53 -2.73 8.08
C ALA A 161 -14.02 -3.82 7.11
N ALA A 162 -14.65 -3.94 5.94
CA ALA A 162 -14.21 -4.86 4.89
C ALA A 162 -12.94 -4.38 4.19
N GLN A 163 -12.76 -3.06 3.98
CA GLN A 163 -11.51 -2.49 3.49
C GLN A 163 -10.34 -2.81 4.44
N ARG A 164 -10.53 -2.61 5.75
CA ARG A 164 -9.54 -2.97 6.79
C ARG A 164 -9.23 -4.48 6.77
N ALA A 165 -10.24 -5.33 6.62
CA ALA A 165 -10.05 -6.77 6.52
C ALA A 165 -9.24 -7.16 5.26
N TYR A 166 -9.55 -6.56 4.11
CA TYR A 166 -8.83 -6.80 2.86
C TYR A 166 -7.37 -6.33 2.93
N LEU A 167 -7.10 -5.13 3.47
CA LEU A 167 -5.71 -4.70 3.75
C LEU A 167 -4.99 -5.69 4.67
N GLY A 168 -5.69 -6.24 5.65
CA GLY A 168 -5.17 -7.29 6.53
C GLY A 168 -4.76 -8.56 5.79
N LEU A 169 -5.43 -8.92 4.69
CA LEU A 169 -5.03 -10.03 3.83
C LEU A 169 -3.70 -9.74 3.12
N TRP A 170 -3.53 -8.54 2.58
CA TRP A 170 -2.26 -8.14 1.95
C TRP A 170 -1.11 -8.11 2.96
N ALA A 171 -1.36 -7.62 4.18
CA ALA A 171 -0.36 -7.56 5.25
C ALA A 171 0.13 -8.95 5.69
N ARG A 172 -0.75 -9.96 5.67
CA ARG A 172 -0.48 -11.34 6.10
C ARG A 172 -0.40 -12.34 4.94
N SER A 173 -0.35 -11.85 3.71
CA SER A 173 -0.29 -12.66 2.51
C SER A 173 0.89 -13.61 2.58
N ALA A 174 0.73 -14.82 2.04
CA ALA A 174 1.83 -15.76 1.85
C ALA A 174 2.83 -15.25 0.79
N LEU A 175 2.40 -14.37 -0.12
CA LEU A 175 3.24 -13.74 -1.14
C LEU A 175 3.99 -12.51 -0.59
N GLY A 176 5.32 -12.53 -0.68
CA GLY A 176 6.19 -11.42 -0.27
C GLY A 176 5.92 -10.13 -1.03
N THR A 177 5.59 -10.22 -2.32
CA THR A 177 5.22 -9.08 -3.17
C THR A 177 4.00 -8.32 -2.63
N ARG A 178 2.94 -9.03 -2.22
CA ARG A 178 1.74 -8.43 -1.62
C ARG A 178 2.05 -7.77 -0.27
N ARG A 179 2.82 -8.45 0.58
CA ARG A 179 3.28 -7.86 1.86
C ARG A 179 4.08 -6.58 1.62
N ARG A 180 4.96 -6.58 0.61
CA ARG A 180 5.77 -5.40 0.24
C ARG A 180 4.91 -4.25 -0.27
N PHE A 181 3.89 -4.52 -1.09
CA PHE A 181 2.91 -3.51 -1.50
C PHE A 181 2.19 -2.90 -0.30
N TYR A 182 1.68 -3.72 0.62
CA TYR A 182 1.03 -3.23 1.84
C TYR A 182 1.96 -2.32 2.65
N GLN A 183 3.20 -2.75 2.89
CA GLN A 183 4.18 -1.95 3.65
C GLN A 183 4.52 -0.64 2.93
N ALA A 184 4.64 -0.66 1.61
CA ALA A 184 4.86 0.53 0.81
C ALA A 184 3.70 1.53 0.98
N MET A 185 2.47 1.10 0.74
CA MET A 185 1.28 1.95 0.89
C MET A 185 1.12 2.50 2.31
N LYS A 186 1.27 1.63 3.32
CA LYS A 186 1.21 2.04 4.72
C LYS A 186 2.28 3.10 5.02
N THR A 187 3.51 2.90 4.54
CA THR A 187 4.60 3.85 4.75
C THR A 187 4.26 5.21 4.13
N LEU A 188 3.76 5.25 2.88
CA LEU A 188 3.37 6.50 2.23
C LEU A 188 2.25 7.23 2.97
N VAL A 189 1.20 6.52 3.39
CA VAL A 189 0.09 7.10 4.16
C VAL A 189 0.60 7.67 5.49
N MET A 190 1.41 6.90 6.22
CA MET A 190 1.93 7.32 7.52
C MET A 190 2.92 8.47 7.40
N SER A 191 3.77 8.49 6.36
CA SER A 191 4.68 9.60 6.07
C SER A 191 3.91 10.88 5.74
N ALA A 192 2.83 10.79 4.94
CA ALA A 192 1.99 11.95 4.63
C ALA A 192 1.19 12.43 5.85
N ALA A 193 0.68 11.51 6.68
CA ALA A 193 -0.01 11.86 7.92
C ALA A 193 0.94 12.58 8.88
N TYR A 194 2.10 11.99 9.16
CA TYR A 194 3.05 12.49 10.16
C TYR A 194 3.93 13.65 9.70
N SER A 195 3.87 14.04 8.43
CA SER A 195 4.46 15.30 7.98
C SER A 195 3.60 16.52 8.32
N MET A 196 2.39 16.33 8.86
CA MET A 196 1.48 17.41 9.23
C MET A 196 1.59 17.75 10.72
N ASP A 197 1.77 19.03 11.04
CA ASP A 197 2.01 19.53 12.40
C ASP A 197 0.93 19.10 13.40
N GLN A 198 -0.33 18.97 12.94
CA GLN A 198 -1.46 18.53 13.76
C GLN A 198 -1.30 17.11 14.32
N THR A 199 -0.45 16.28 13.70
CA THR A 199 -0.22 14.89 14.10
C THR A 199 0.99 14.71 15.02
N TRP A 200 1.82 15.75 15.16
CA TRP A 200 3.03 15.67 15.96
C TRP A 200 2.79 15.29 17.43
N PRO A 201 1.74 15.80 18.12
CA PRO A 201 1.44 15.38 19.49
C PRO A 201 1.15 13.87 19.60
N VAL A 202 0.55 13.27 18.58
CA VAL A 202 0.22 11.82 18.57
C VAL A 202 1.47 10.95 18.57
N ILE A 203 2.57 11.44 17.99
CA ILE A 203 3.86 10.75 17.95
C ILE A 203 4.88 11.29 18.97
N GLY A 204 4.45 12.18 19.88
CA GLY A 204 5.32 12.80 20.88
C GLY A 204 6.40 13.71 20.29
N TYR A 205 6.14 14.33 19.13
CA TYR A 205 7.01 15.32 18.51
C TYR A 205 6.52 16.74 18.87
N ASP A 206 7.43 17.56 19.41
CA ASP A 206 7.13 18.92 19.86
C ASP A 206 7.28 19.98 18.74
N GLY A 207 7.56 19.53 17.51
CA GLY A 207 7.86 20.40 16.37
C GLY A 207 9.35 20.73 16.21
N PRO A 208 9.71 21.48 15.15
CA PRO A 208 11.09 21.83 14.86
C PRO A 208 11.69 22.64 16.00
N LEU A 209 12.92 22.29 16.40
CA LEU A 209 13.73 22.98 17.43
C LEU A 209 14.23 24.36 16.96
N LEU A 210 13.38 25.14 16.30
CA LEU A 210 13.64 26.56 16.05
C LEU A 210 13.48 27.27 17.39
N HIS A 211 14.52 27.20 18.20
CA HIS A 211 14.67 28.06 19.35
C HIS A 211 14.57 29.51 18.87
N VAL A 212 13.59 30.21 19.41
CA VAL A 212 13.47 31.66 19.42
C VAL A 212 14.86 32.23 19.71
N ARG A 213 15.45 32.96 18.77
CA ARG A 213 16.60 33.82 19.08
C ARG A 213 16.08 34.82 20.11
N PRO A 214 16.65 34.90 21.33
CA PRO A 214 16.40 36.06 22.16
C PRO A 214 17.00 37.27 21.43
N SER A 215 16.14 38.22 21.11
CA SER A 215 16.52 39.59 20.76
C SER A 215 17.30 40.26 21.87
#